data_AF-A0A0F3GQ21-F1
#
_entry.id   AF-A0A0F3GQ21-F1
#
_cell.length_a   1.000
_cell.length_b   1.000
_cell.length_c   1.000
_cell.angle_alpha   90.00
_cell.angle_beta   90.00
_cell.angle_gamma   90.00
#
_symmetry.space_group_name_H-M   'P 1'
#
loop_
_entity.id
_entity.type
_entity.pdbx_description
1 polymer ?
#
loop_
_entity_poly.entity_id
_entity_poly.type
_entity_poly.pdbx_seq_one_letter_code
_entity_poly.pdbx_strand_id
1 'polypeptide(L)'
;MDFTITQEPTCTPVLTPWNKNFSSSGGNDSFTISGTCSWLITTADPWITITSATSGSGNGTVNYSVAANTGSSARTGYINVGGSPFKVTQDPATSTACTVTVNPVNMSFSLSGGSGSFNVTAASGCTWTAATSDTWVTITSGVSGTGNGTVAYNVATNNTGNIRTGVINVGGAAFTITQDTYTSTCTLTLNPANKHFSSSGGGDSFTITASGGTSCPWNATTNDSWITITSGNPGNGNGTVAYSVAANTGSAARTGIINVAGVGFTITQDAGTSACTITLNPTNMKFPPSGGSGSFDVTSNCPWTASTTDSWIAITSGSSGSGNGTVAYSVSINTTANTRTGIIHVSGVDFIITQDPSTSACAVGLSPTTRNFLPSGGTGSFNVNVGSG
;
A
#
# COMPACT_ATOMS: atom_id res chain seq x y z
N MET A 1 102.49 71.35 -12.54
CA MET A 1 101.08 71.58 -12.94
C MET A 1 100.33 70.38 -12.44
N ASP A 2 99.75 70.50 -11.26
CA ASP A 2 98.99 69.41 -10.65
C ASP A 2 97.55 69.57 -11.10
N PHE A 3 97.02 68.60 -11.83
CA PHE A 3 95.61 68.54 -12.20
C PHE A 3 94.87 67.74 -11.11
N THR A 4 94.00 68.43 -10.39
CA THR A 4 93.05 67.83 -9.46
C THR A 4 91.86 67.31 -10.25
N ILE A 5 91.66 65.99 -10.28
CA ILE A 5 90.40 65.38 -10.73
C ILE A 5 89.45 65.40 -9.54
N THR A 6 88.48 66.32 -9.54
CA THR A 6 87.31 66.23 -8.67
C THR A 6 86.30 65.29 -9.33
N GLN A 7 86.07 64.12 -8.72
CA GLN A 7 84.96 63.25 -9.07
C GLN A 7 83.65 63.98 -8.72
N GLU A 8 82.80 64.24 -9.72
CA GLU A 8 81.43 64.72 -9.50
C GLU A 8 80.70 63.75 -8.54
N PRO A 9 79.91 64.24 -7.57
CA PRO A 9 79.21 63.39 -6.64
C PRO A 9 78.37 62.36 -7.38
N THR A 10 78.36 61.13 -6.85
CA THR A 10 77.61 59.99 -7.42
C THR A 10 76.15 60.36 -7.61
N CYS A 11 75.75 60.56 -8.87
CA CYS A 11 74.40 60.95 -9.16
C CYS A 11 73.47 59.73 -9.13
N THR A 12 72.66 59.66 -8.09
CA THR A 12 71.74 58.53 -7.86
C THR A 12 70.31 59.02 -8.05
N PRO A 13 69.56 58.49 -9.03
CA PRO A 13 68.16 58.91 -9.24
C PRO A 13 67.29 58.52 -8.06
N VAL A 14 66.38 59.41 -7.65
CA VAL A 14 65.40 59.15 -6.60
C VAL A 14 64.11 58.63 -7.22
N LEU A 15 63.62 57.50 -6.72
CA LEU A 15 62.41 56.83 -7.23
C LEU A 15 61.22 57.09 -6.31
N THR A 16 60.11 57.58 -6.86
CA THR A 16 58.88 57.82 -6.09
C THR A 16 57.67 57.15 -6.76
N PRO A 17 57.05 56.14 -6.12
CA PRO A 17 57.55 55.39 -4.97
C PRO A 17 58.84 54.60 -5.28
N TRP A 18 59.45 53.96 -4.28
CA TRP A 18 60.63 53.10 -4.47
C TRP A 18 60.31 51.60 -4.52
N ASN A 19 59.04 51.23 -4.31
CA ASN A 19 58.55 49.86 -4.45
C ASN A 19 57.06 49.81 -4.80
N LYS A 20 56.60 48.64 -5.24
CA LYS A 20 55.18 48.32 -5.43
C LYS A 20 54.90 46.84 -5.14
N ASN A 21 53.71 46.59 -4.58
CA ASN A 21 53.16 45.25 -4.40
C ASN A 21 51.96 45.04 -5.34
N PHE A 22 51.89 43.87 -5.98
CA PHE A 22 50.80 43.44 -6.85
C PHE A 22 50.13 42.17 -6.30
N SER A 23 48.82 42.02 -6.56
CA SER A 23 48.17 40.72 -6.43
C SER A 23 48.67 39.74 -7.50
N SER A 24 48.32 38.46 -7.36
CA SER A 24 48.69 37.40 -8.32
C SER A 24 48.25 37.69 -9.76
N SER A 25 47.22 38.50 -9.98
CA SER A 25 46.78 38.91 -11.32
C SER A 25 47.79 39.80 -12.07
N GLY A 26 48.69 40.48 -11.36
CA GLY A 26 49.59 41.47 -11.96
C GLY A 26 48.85 42.72 -12.44
N GLY A 27 49.42 43.46 -13.38
CA GLY A 27 48.84 44.69 -13.92
C GLY A 27 49.88 45.71 -14.36
N ASN A 28 49.41 46.90 -14.76
CA ASN A 28 50.26 48.02 -15.17
C ASN A 28 50.38 49.03 -14.02
N ASP A 29 51.55 49.65 -13.89
CA ASP A 29 51.77 50.74 -12.93
C ASP A 29 52.92 51.65 -13.39
N SER A 30 53.18 52.72 -12.64
CA SER A 30 54.28 53.65 -12.91
C SER A 30 54.92 54.19 -11.64
N PHE A 31 56.16 54.68 -11.78
CA PHE A 31 56.83 55.47 -10.76
C PHE A 31 57.60 56.62 -11.42
N THR A 32 57.92 57.66 -10.66
CA THR A 32 58.67 58.81 -11.15
C THR A 32 60.13 58.75 -10.74
N ILE A 33 60.98 59.27 -11.63
CA ILE A 33 62.40 59.51 -11.43
C ILE A 33 62.55 61.01 -11.17
N SER A 34 63.23 61.36 -10.07
CA SER A 34 63.66 62.73 -9.78
C SER A 34 65.17 62.80 -9.67
N GLY A 35 65.79 63.74 -10.39
CA GLY A 35 67.25 63.90 -10.44
C GLY A 35 67.69 64.73 -11.64
N THR A 36 68.99 64.98 -11.77
CA THR A 36 69.57 65.80 -12.85
C THR A 36 70.37 64.99 -13.87
N CYS A 37 70.47 63.67 -13.68
CA CYS A 37 71.43 62.85 -14.43
C CYS A 37 70.77 61.97 -15.47
N SER A 38 71.60 61.49 -16.40
CA SER A 38 71.21 60.45 -17.34
C SER A 38 70.96 59.13 -16.60
N TRP A 39 69.92 58.42 -17.00
CA TRP A 39 69.54 57.14 -16.43
C TRP A 39 69.23 56.13 -17.54
N LEU A 40 69.52 54.87 -17.24
CA LEU A 40 69.17 53.69 -18.03
C LEU A 40 68.34 52.74 -17.17
N ILE A 41 67.30 52.17 -17.75
CA ILE A 41 66.38 51.24 -17.12
C ILE A 41 66.68 49.83 -17.60
N THR A 42 66.88 48.91 -16.65
CA THR A 42 67.04 47.49 -16.92
C THR A 42 66.22 46.66 -15.95
N THR A 43 65.80 45.47 -16.36
CA THR A 43 65.24 44.46 -15.46
C THR A 43 65.71 43.08 -15.94
N ALA A 44 66.04 42.19 -15.00
CA ALA A 44 66.37 40.80 -15.28
C ALA A 44 65.16 39.87 -15.11
N ASP A 45 64.03 40.42 -14.63
CA ASP A 45 62.83 39.68 -14.31
C ASP A 45 61.89 39.63 -15.52
N PRO A 46 61.76 38.49 -16.23
CA PRO A 46 61.02 38.42 -17.50
C PRO A 46 59.51 38.63 -17.33
N TRP A 47 59.00 38.59 -16.11
CA TRP A 47 57.60 38.85 -15.78
C TRP A 47 57.31 40.35 -15.52
N ILE A 48 58.33 41.21 -15.57
CA ILE A 48 58.22 42.67 -15.56
C ILE A 48 58.60 43.20 -16.94
N THR A 49 57.71 43.96 -17.58
CA THR A 49 57.98 44.58 -18.89
C THR A 49 57.95 46.10 -18.76
N ILE A 50 59.02 46.77 -19.18
CA ILE A 50 59.05 48.25 -19.25
C ILE A 50 58.30 48.69 -20.50
N THR A 51 57.31 49.58 -20.34
CA THR A 51 56.42 50.06 -21.40
C THR A 51 56.63 51.53 -21.75
N SER A 52 57.52 52.22 -21.05
CA SER A 52 58.02 53.56 -21.39
C SER A 52 59.40 53.52 -22.05
N ALA A 53 59.96 54.69 -22.39
CA ALA A 53 61.37 54.82 -22.79
C ALA A 53 62.31 54.26 -21.70
N THR A 54 63.37 53.58 -22.11
CA THR A 54 64.32 52.88 -21.22
C THR A 54 65.58 53.69 -20.90
N SER A 55 65.73 54.89 -21.46
CA SER A 55 66.82 55.81 -21.12
C SER A 55 66.34 57.26 -21.20
N GLY A 56 66.95 58.14 -20.41
CA GLY A 56 66.61 59.56 -20.41
C GLY A 56 67.59 60.36 -19.54
N SER A 57 67.26 61.62 -19.30
CA SER A 57 68.01 62.51 -18.41
C SER A 57 67.07 63.39 -17.61
N GLY A 58 67.43 63.68 -16.37
CA GLY A 58 66.62 64.52 -15.50
C GLY A 58 65.40 63.78 -14.96
N ASN A 59 64.29 64.50 -14.75
CA ASN A 59 63.05 63.91 -14.28
C ASN A 59 62.38 63.06 -15.37
N GLY A 60 61.67 62.00 -14.97
CA GLY A 60 60.95 61.12 -15.90
C GLY A 60 59.91 60.26 -15.21
N THR A 61 59.10 59.57 -16.02
CA THR A 61 58.12 58.59 -15.54
C THR A 61 58.42 57.25 -16.20
N VAL A 62 58.49 56.20 -15.39
CA VAL A 62 58.66 54.83 -15.85
C VAL A 62 57.33 54.12 -15.80
N ASN A 63 56.83 53.67 -16.95
CA ASN A 63 55.66 52.81 -17.04
C ASN A 63 56.13 51.36 -17.19
N TYR A 64 55.49 50.44 -16.47
CA TYR A 64 55.81 49.02 -16.55
C TYR A 64 54.55 48.16 -16.37
N SER A 65 54.61 46.92 -16.82
CA SER A 65 53.58 45.90 -16.62
C SER A 65 54.17 44.67 -15.93
N VAL A 66 53.34 44.03 -15.12
CA VAL A 66 53.64 42.84 -14.35
C VAL A 66 52.71 41.73 -14.82
N ALA A 67 53.26 40.64 -15.36
CA ALA A 67 52.49 39.47 -15.77
C ALA A 67 51.86 38.76 -14.55
N ALA A 68 50.79 37.98 -14.75
CA ALA A 68 50.18 37.21 -13.68
C ALA A 68 51.18 36.19 -13.07
N ASN A 69 51.16 36.03 -11.75
CA ASN A 69 51.87 34.97 -11.04
C ASN A 69 50.96 33.76 -10.91
N THR A 70 51.29 32.68 -11.64
CA THR A 70 50.57 31.40 -11.58
C THR A 70 51.19 30.40 -10.59
N GLY A 71 52.33 30.75 -9.99
CA GLY A 71 53.02 29.91 -9.01
C GLY A 71 52.45 30.05 -7.60
N SER A 72 52.58 29.01 -6.78
CA SER A 72 52.12 28.96 -5.39
C SER A 72 53.00 29.72 -4.39
N SER A 73 53.99 30.47 -4.86
CA SER A 73 54.90 31.26 -4.04
C SER A 73 54.91 32.72 -4.49
N ALA A 74 54.99 33.65 -3.54
CA ALA A 74 55.24 35.06 -3.85
C ALA A 74 56.55 35.18 -4.63
N ARG A 75 56.61 36.12 -5.58
CA ARG A 75 57.82 36.44 -6.33
C ARG A 75 58.20 37.91 -6.14
N THR A 76 59.50 38.18 -6.19
CA THR A 76 60.07 39.53 -6.07
C THR A 76 61.04 39.74 -7.21
N GLY A 77 60.98 40.92 -7.82
CA GLY A 77 61.83 41.34 -8.93
C GLY A 77 62.17 42.82 -8.84
N TYR A 78 63.05 43.27 -9.72
CA TYR A 78 63.62 44.62 -9.66
C TYR A 78 63.66 45.31 -11.01
N ILE A 79 63.33 46.61 -11.00
CA ILE A 79 63.59 47.54 -12.11
C ILE A 79 64.74 48.44 -11.65
N ASN A 80 65.90 48.33 -12.30
CA ASN A 80 67.08 49.12 -11.98
C ASN A 80 67.10 50.39 -12.82
N VAL A 81 67.18 51.55 -12.17
CA VAL A 81 67.26 52.87 -12.81
C VAL A 81 68.57 53.54 -12.40
N GLY A 82 69.57 53.55 -13.27
CA GLY A 82 70.84 54.24 -13.00
C GLY A 82 71.52 53.87 -11.68
N GLY A 83 71.36 52.62 -11.23
CA GLY A 83 71.87 52.12 -9.94
C GLY A 83 70.86 52.09 -8.78
N SER A 84 69.70 52.75 -8.93
CA SER A 84 68.61 52.71 -7.94
C SER A 84 67.61 51.59 -8.24
N PRO A 85 67.44 50.58 -7.36
CA PRO A 85 66.49 49.50 -7.58
C PRO A 85 65.08 49.89 -7.12
N PHE A 86 64.09 49.75 -8.01
CA PHE A 86 62.68 49.74 -7.66
C PHE A 86 62.21 48.30 -7.43
N LYS A 87 61.73 47.99 -6.23
CA LYS A 87 61.32 46.63 -5.85
C LYS A 87 59.87 46.38 -6.25
N VAL A 88 59.62 45.31 -7.03
CA VAL A 88 58.28 44.80 -7.31
C VAL A 88 58.08 43.50 -6.55
N THR A 89 57.06 43.42 -5.71
CA THR A 89 56.61 42.15 -5.11
C THR A 89 55.25 41.75 -5.68
N GLN A 90 55.05 40.46 -5.87
CA GLN A 90 53.79 39.91 -6.37
C GLN A 90 53.38 38.69 -5.54
N ASP A 91 52.14 38.71 -5.05
CA ASP A 91 51.57 37.64 -4.25
C ASP A 91 51.54 36.29 -5.00
N PRO A 92 51.57 35.13 -4.30
CA PRO A 92 51.37 33.83 -4.94
C PRO A 92 50.00 33.76 -5.60
N ALA A 93 49.87 32.90 -6.62
CA ALA A 93 48.55 32.38 -6.98
C ALA A 93 47.94 31.76 -5.73
N THR A 94 46.93 32.40 -5.17
CA THR A 94 46.14 31.81 -4.10
C THR A 94 45.43 30.61 -4.72
N SER A 95 45.91 29.40 -4.46
CA SER A 95 45.01 28.25 -4.43
C SER A 95 44.09 28.51 -3.26
N THR A 96 43.01 29.27 -3.47
CA THR A 96 41.87 29.18 -2.57
C THR A 96 41.49 27.71 -2.61
N ALA A 97 41.89 26.94 -1.58
CA ALA A 97 41.46 25.56 -1.46
C ALA A 97 39.95 25.59 -1.65
N CYS A 98 39.45 24.93 -2.69
CA CYS A 98 38.06 25.03 -3.07
C CYS A 98 37.21 24.49 -1.93
N THR A 99 36.78 25.41 -1.07
CA THR A 99 36.03 25.11 0.12
C THR A 99 34.60 25.04 -0.34
N VAL A 100 34.11 23.81 -0.45
CA VAL A 100 32.73 23.53 -0.80
C VAL A 100 31.95 23.34 0.48
N THR A 101 30.79 23.98 0.58
CA THR A 101 29.84 23.75 1.67
C THR A 101 28.47 23.41 1.10
N VAL A 102 27.69 22.62 1.83
CA VAL A 102 26.33 22.25 1.45
C VAL A 102 25.32 22.77 2.47
N ASN A 103 24.15 23.18 2.01
CA ASN A 103 23.04 23.61 2.88
C ASN A 103 21.68 23.19 2.31
N PRO A 104 20.84 22.46 3.06
CA PRO A 104 21.11 21.90 4.40
C PRO A 104 22.24 20.85 4.38
N VAL A 105 22.78 20.48 5.54
CA VAL A 105 23.80 19.40 5.67
C VAL A 105 23.19 18.01 5.87
N ASN A 106 21.90 17.96 6.19
CA ASN A 106 21.15 16.72 6.30
C ASN A 106 19.68 16.90 5.93
N MET A 107 19.02 15.79 5.64
CA MET A 107 17.57 15.73 5.46
C MET A 107 17.05 14.35 5.91
N SER A 108 15.83 14.34 6.45
CA SER A 108 15.15 13.11 6.82
C SER A 108 13.99 12.81 5.87
N PHE A 109 13.80 11.53 5.55
CA PHE A 109 12.69 11.03 4.74
C PHE A 109 11.95 9.94 5.51
N SER A 110 10.64 9.87 5.27
CA SER A 110 9.86 8.69 5.65
C SER A 110 10.28 7.45 4.84
N LEU A 111 9.75 6.29 5.22
CA LEU A 111 10.04 5.02 4.53
C LEU A 111 9.73 5.06 3.03
N SER A 112 8.76 5.87 2.58
CA SER A 112 8.42 5.98 1.15
C SER A 112 9.56 6.54 0.31
N GLY A 113 10.46 7.31 0.93
CA GLY A 113 11.44 8.11 0.23
C GLY A 113 10.80 9.33 -0.43
N GLY A 114 11.41 9.84 -1.49
CA GLY A 114 10.96 11.02 -2.21
C GLY A 114 12.11 11.79 -2.85
N SER A 115 11.76 12.89 -3.53
CA SER A 115 12.75 13.81 -4.10
C SER A 115 13.22 14.84 -3.08
N GLY A 116 14.46 15.30 -3.26
CA GLY A 116 15.04 16.38 -2.46
C GLY A 116 16.11 17.15 -3.23
N SER A 117 16.53 18.27 -2.69
CA SER A 117 17.66 19.04 -3.20
C SER A 117 18.39 19.78 -2.06
N PHE A 118 19.65 20.13 -2.31
CA PHE A 118 20.43 21.00 -1.43
C PHE A 118 21.31 21.92 -2.27
N ASN A 119 21.69 23.06 -1.68
CA ASN A 119 22.54 24.05 -2.33
C ASN A 119 24.02 23.79 -2.05
N VAL A 120 24.85 24.07 -3.04
CA VAL A 120 26.31 24.01 -2.99
C VAL A 120 26.84 25.43 -3.09
N THR A 121 27.66 25.83 -2.11
CA THR A 121 28.36 27.11 -2.11
C THR A 121 29.84 26.85 -2.34
N ALA A 122 30.42 27.46 -3.37
CA ALA A 122 31.84 27.39 -3.68
C ALA A 122 32.30 28.71 -4.34
N ALA A 123 33.58 29.06 -4.17
CA ALA A 123 34.14 30.26 -4.79
C ALA A 123 34.09 30.21 -6.33
N SER A 124 34.06 31.38 -6.99
CA SER A 124 34.09 31.45 -8.45
C SER A 124 35.32 30.71 -9.00
N GLY A 125 35.11 29.87 -10.01
CA GLY A 125 36.17 29.02 -10.59
C GLY A 125 36.43 27.70 -9.85
N CYS A 126 35.81 27.46 -8.68
CA CYS A 126 35.95 26.19 -7.99
C CYS A 126 35.03 25.12 -8.58
N THR A 127 35.62 24.05 -9.10
CA THR A 127 34.89 22.90 -9.61
C THR A 127 34.58 21.91 -8.48
N TRP A 128 33.44 21.23 -8.59
CA TRP A 128 33.03 20.20 -7.65
C TRP A 128 32.24 19.09 -8.35
N THR A 129 32.19 17.92 -7.72
CA THR A 129 31.47 16.74 -8.20
C THR A 129 30.69 16.15 -7.03
N ALA A 130 29.42 15.82 -7.27
CA ALA A 130 28.53 15.16 -6.34
C ALA A 130 28.48 13.66 -6.63
N ALA A 131 28.68 12.83 -5.61
CA ALA A 131 28.64 11.38 -5.73
C ALA A 131 28.10 10.72 -4.46
N THR A 132 27.45 9.56 -4.61
CA THR A 132 27.02 8.71 -3.50
C THR A 132 27.30 7.25 -3.83
N SER A 133 27.62 6.46 -2.80
CA SER A 133 27.74 4.99 -2.90
C SER A 133 26.45 4.28 -2.49
N ASP A 134 25.46 5.01 -1.98
CA ASP A 134 24.20 4.47 -1.51
C ASP A 134 23.28 4.17 -2.68
N THR A 135 23.09 2.88 -3.00
CA THR A 135 22.32 2.42 -4.17
C THR A 135 20.83 2.79 -4.15
N TRP A 136 20.32 3.24 -2.99
CA TRP A 136 18.95 3.70 -2.79
C TRP A 136 18.81 5.24 -2.88
N VAL A 137 19.90 5.96 -3.18
CA VAL A 137 19.92 7.39 -3.47
C VAL A 137 20.42 7.62 -4.90
N THR A 138 19.64 8.33 -5.71
CA THR A 138 19.99 8.66 -7.09
C THR A 138 20.11 10.17 -7.26
N ILE A 139 21.26 10.67 -7.70
CA ILE A 139 21.44 12.08 -8.07
C ILE A 139 20.76 12.32 -9.42
N THR A 140 19.77 13.20 -9.45
CA THR A 140 18.95 13.48 -10.64
C THR A 140 19.44 14.70 -11.42
N SER A 141 20.13 15.64 -10.77
CA SER A 141 20.82 16.76 -11.42
C SER A 141 21.96 17.32 -10.54
N GLY A 142 22.90 18.06 -11.15
CA GLY A 142 24.03 18.65 -10.43
C GLY A 142 25.12 17.64 -10.07
N VAL A 143 25.42 16.66 -10.93
CA VAL A 143 26.53 15.70 -10.70
C VAL A 143 27.88 16.41 -10.68
N SER A 144 28.04 17.52 -11.41
CA SER A 144 29.23 18.37 -11.37
C SER A 144 28.87 19.84 -11.60
N GLY A 145 29.69 20.75 -11.10
CA GLY A 145 29.49 22.19 -11.28
C GLY A 145 30.75 23.03 -11.03
N THR A 146 30.64 24.34 -11.26
CA THR A 146 31.68 25.34 -10.98
C THR A 146 31.05 26.53 -10.24
N GLY A 147 31.68 27.00 -9.16
CA GLY A 147 31.09 28.04 -8.30
C GLY A 147 29.86 27.52 -7.56
N ASN A 148 28.88 28.38 -7.30
CA ASN A 148 27.64 27.98 -6.64
C ASN A 148 26.77 27.09 -7.54
N GLY A 149 25.98 26.19 -6.93
CA GLY A 149 24.99 25.40 -7.66
C GLY A 149 24.02 24.65 -6.74
N THR A 150 23.26 23.73 -7.33
CA THR A 150 22.25 22.93 -6.63
C THR A 150 22.38 21.49 -7.09
N VAL A 151 22.25 20.56 -6.14
CA VAL A 151 22.19 19.12 -6.39
C VAL A 151 20.77 18.65 -6.08
N ALA A 152 20.13 17.99 -7.04
CA ALA A 152 18.86 17.31 -6.82
C ALA A 152 19.05 15.80 -6.80
N TYR A 153 18.27 15.12 -5.98
CA TYR A 153 18.37 13.68 -5.77
C TYR A 153 16.99 13.07 -5.49
N ASN A 154 16.92 11.74 -5.59
CA ASN A 154 15.75 10.96 -5.24
C ASN A 154 16.15 9.82 -4.29
N VAL A 155 15.34 9.61 -3.27
CA VAL A 155 15.48 8.55 -2.25
C VAL A 155 14.46 7.47 -2.55
N ALA A 156 14.90 6.24 -2.80
CA ALA A 156 14.03 5.09 -3.00
C ALA A 156 13.36 4.66 -1.68
N THR A 157 12.29 3.87 -1.76
CA THR A 157 11.59 3.32 -0.59
C THR A 157 12.51 2.42 0.26
N ASN A 158 12.39 2.49 1.60
CA ASN A 158 13.13 1.66 2.54
C ASN A 158 12.34 0.41 2.94
N ASN A 159 12.72 -0.74 2.37
CA ASN A 159 12.07 -2.03 2.62
C ASN A 159 12.86 -2.93 3.58
N THR A 160 13.87 -2.40 4.28
CA THR A 160 14.81 -3.20 5.08
C THR A 160 14.39 -3.40 6.54
N GLY A 161 13.33 -2.71 6.99
CA GLY A 161 12.85 -2.76 8.37
C GLY A 161 13.77 -2.09 9.41
N ASN A 162 14.81 -1.36 8.99
CA ASN A 162 15.75 -0.65 9.86
C ASN A 162 16.00 0.79 9.37
N ILE A 163 16.39 1.71 10.26
CA ILE A 163 16.74 3.09 9.86
C ILE A 163 17.97 2.94 9.00
N ARG A 164 17.99 3.60 7.84
CA ARG A 164 19.19 3.66 7.01
C ARG A 164 19.64 5.09 6.83
N THR A 165 20.96 5.26 6.79
CA THR A 165 21.60 6.55 6.55
C THR A 165 22.50 6.42 5.34
N GLY A 166 22.48 7.45 4.49
CA GLY A 166 23.29 7.54 3.28
C GLY A 166 23.91 8.91 3.14
N VAL A 167 24.91 9.05 2.27
CA VAL A 167 25.67 10.29 2.11
C VAL A 167 25.86 10.63 0.63
N ILE A 168 25.59 11.90 0.29
CA ILE A 168 26.04 12.51 -0.96
C ILE A 168 27.27 13.37 -0.64
N ASN A 169 28.41 13.04 -1.22
CA ASN A 169 29.66 13.79 -1.08
C ASN A 169 29.80 14.80 -2.21
N VAL A 170 30.12 16.07 -1.91
CA VAL A 170 30.31 17.15 -2.87
C VAL A 170 31.58 17.95 -2.55
N GLY A 171 32.64 17.74 -3.33
CA GLY A 171 33.88 18.53 -3.18
C GLY A 171 34.48 18.53 -1.76
N GLY A 172 34.33 17.43 -1.02
CA GLY A 172 34.77 17.29 0.37
C GLY A 172 33.71 17.61 1.44
N ALA A 173 32.58 18.21 1.06
CA ALA A 173 31.42 18.35 1.95
C ALA A 173 30.52 17.11 1.89
N ALA A 174 29.85 16.80 3.00
CA ALA A 174 28.92 15.67 3.09
C ALA A 174 27.49 16.17 3.35
N PHE A 175 26.55 15.65 2.58
CA PHE A 175 25.12 15.78 2.80
C PHE A 175 24.54 14.45 3.27
N THR A 176 24.02 14.40 4.50
CA THR A 176 23.54 13.17 5.14
C THR A 176 22.05 12.98 4.95
N ILE A 177 21.63 11.83 4.46
CA ILE A 177 20.21 11.46 4.33
C ILE A 177 19.91 10.39 5.38
N THR A 178 18.94 10.66 6.24
CA THR A 178 18.39 9.64 7.15
C THR A 178 17.02 9.23 6.65
N GLN A 179 16.81 7.93 6.47
CA GLN A 179 15.52 7.40 6.04
C GLN A 179 14.97 6.46 7.09
N ASP A 180 13.76 6.78 7.55
CA ASP A 180 13.05 6.05 8.58
C ASP A 180 12.73 4.61 8.15
N THR A 181 12.34 3.82 9.15
CA THR A 181 11.98 2.40 9.08
C THR A 181 10.53 2.20 9.46
N TYR A 182 10.05 1.00 9.19
CA TYR A 182 8.93 0.43 9.92
C TYR A 182 9.25 0.30 11.43
N THR A 183 8.90 1.28 12.25
CA THR A 183 8.74 1.01 13.69
C THR A 183 7.47 0.18 13.85
N SER A 184 7.63 -1.14 13.97
CA SER A 184 6.54 -2.08 14.23
C SER A 184 5.98 -1.86 15.64
N THR A 185 5.17 -0.81 15.81
CA THR A 185 4.07 -0.79 16.79
C THR A 185 2.79 -0.38 16.11
N CYS A 186 2.55 -0.86 14.87
CA CYS A 186 1.22 -0.80 14.27
C CYS A 186 0.29 -1.68 15.09
N THR A 187 -0.40 -1.06 16.04
CA THR A 187 -1.53 -1.68 16.71
C THR A 187 -2.76 -1.46 15.85
N LEU A 188 -3.45 -2.55 15.52
CA LEU A 188 -4.69 -2.52 14.77
C LEU A 188 -5.85 -2.73 15.74
N THR A 189 -6.92 -1.97 15.56
CA THR A 189 -8.20 -2.21 16.22
C THR A 189 -9.27 -2.43 15.16
N LEU A 190 -10.13 -3.42 15.41
CA LEU A 190 -11.23 -3.78 14.51
C LEU A 190 -12.54 -3.27 15.10
N ASN A 191 -13.34 -2.59 14.29
CA ASN A 191 -14.66 -2.13 14.70
C ASN A 191 -15.73 -2.52 13.66
N PRO A 192 -16.69 -3.38 14.01
CA PRO A 192 -16.76 -4.16 15.26
C PRO A 192 -15.60 -5.18 15.37
N ALA A 193 -15.42 -5.80 16.54
CA ALA A 193 -14.44 -6.87 16.74
C ALA A 193 -15.00 -8.28 16.46
N ASN A 194 -16.32 -8.39 16.34
CA ASN A 194 -17.02 -9.63 16.05
C ASN A 194 -18.34 -9.36 15.34
N LYS A 195 -18.93 -10.42 14.77
CA LYS A 195 -20.26 -10.39 14.18
C LYS A 195 -20.98 -11.73 14.37
N HIS A 196 -22.29 -11.64 14.61
CA HIS A 196 -23.20 -12.78 14.59
C HIS A 196 -24.05 -12.77 13.31
N PHE A 197 -24.27 -13.96 12.74
CA PHE A 197 -25.18 -14.21 11.63
C PHE A 197 -26.16 -15.33 11.97
N SER A 198 -27.38 -15.22 11.46
CA SER A 198 -28.28 -16.37 11.35
C SER A 198 -27.73 -17.42 10.38
N SER A 199 -28.35 -18.61 10.36
CA SER A 199 -27.95 -19.71 9.48
C SER A 199 -28.02 -19.38 7.98
N SER A 200 -28.74 -18.34 7.56
CA SER A 200 -28.75 -17.90 6.15
C SER A 200 -27.42 -17.29 5.70
N GLY A 201 -26.57 -16.83 6.62
CA GLY A 201 -25.36 -16.09 6.28
C GLY A 201 -25.68 -14.70 5.70
N GLY A 202 -24.72 -14.12 4.97
CA GLY A 202 -24.84 -12.78 4.38
C GLY A 202 -23.49 -12.09 4.16
N GLY A 203 -23.53 -10.88 3.59
CA GLY A 203 -22.35 -10.01 3.45
C GLY A 203 -22.32 -8.91 4.52
N ASP A 204 -21.13 -8.54 4.99
CA ASP A 204 -20.93 -7.41 5.91
C ASP A 204 -19.49 -6.88 5.80
N SER A 205 -19.14 -5.89 6.63
CA SER A 205 -17.81 -5.29 6.68
C SER A 205 -17.43 -4.88 8.11
N PHE A 206 -16.13 -4.72 8.36
CA PHE A 206 -15.60 -4.07 9.56
C PHE A 206 -14.51 -3.07 9.17
N THR A 207 -14.32 -2.06 10.01
CA THR A 207 -13.25 -1.07 9.83
C THR A 207 -12.01 -1.44 10.63
N ILE A 208 -10.86 -1.06 10.10
CA ILE A 208 -9.54 -1.20 10.70
C ILE A 208 -9.03 0.21 10.99
N THR A 209 -8.67 0.44 12.25
CA THR A 209 -7.94 1.66 12.65
C THR A 209 -6.51 1.27 12.99
N ALA A 210 -5.54 1.92 12.34
CA ALA A 210 -4.12 1.65 12.52
C ALA A 210 -3.45 2.81 13.25
N SER A 211 -2.78 2.53 14.37
CA SER A 211 -2.12 3.55 15.20
C SER A 211 -0.91 4.23 14.55
N GLY A 212 -0.31 3.63 13.51
CA GLY A 212 0.80 4.21 12.75
C GLY A 212 0.40 4.99 11.49
N GLY A 213 -0.89 5.30 11.29
CA GLY A 213 -1.35 6.07 10.11
C GLY A 213 -1.22 5.30 8.79
N THR A 214 -1.00 5.99 7.67
CA THR A 214 -1.03 5.42 6.30
C THR A 214 0.10 4.43 5.98
N SER A 215 1.08 4.27 6.87
CA SER A 215 2.26 3.41 6.71
C SER A 215 2.14 2.03 7.37
N CYS A 216 0.96 1.64 7.88
CA CYS A 216 0.74 0.33 8.49
C CYS A 216 0.13 -0.69 7.49
N PRO A 217 0.92 -1.53 6.81
CA PRO A 217 0.37 -2.58 5.96
C PRO A 217 -0.27 -3.69 6.79
N TRP A 218 -1.34 -4.26 6.28
CA TRP A 218 -2.02 -5.41 6.87
C TRP A 218 -2.64 -6.28 5.76
N ASN A 219 -2.83 -7.56 6.11
CA ASN A 219 -3.49 -8.56 5.26
C ASN A 219 -4.53 -9.29 6.10
N ALA A 220 -5.74 -9.38 5.57
CA ALA A 220 -6.85 -10.15 6.11
C ALA A 220 -6.80 -11.57 5.52
N THR A 221 -6.87 -12.57 6.38
CA THR A 221 -6.87 -13.99 5.98
C THR A 221 -7.87 -14.77 6.81
N THR A 222 -8.43 -15.84 6.26
CA THR A 222 -9.25 -16.80 7.01
C THR A 222 -8.97 -18.20 6.51
N ASN A 223 -9.04 -19.18 7.41
CA ASN A 223 -8.95 -20.61 7.08
C ASN A 223 -10.34 -21.26 7.03
N ASP A 224 -11.40 -20.51 7.34
CA ASP A 224 -12.77 -20.99 7.35
C ASP A 224 -13.35 -20.90 5.94
N SER A 225 -13.51 -22.05 5.27
CA SER A 225 -13.95 -22.12 3.86
C SER A 225 -15.34 -21.56 3.58
N TRP A 226 -16.14 -21.28 4.63
CA TRP A 226 -17.48 -20.69 4.55
C TRP A 226 -17.47 -19.16 4.75
N ILE A 227 -16.28 -18.55 4.95
CA ILE A 227 -16.06 -17.10 5.01
C ILE A 227 -15.21 -16.70 3.79
N THR A 228 -15.63 -15.67 3.06
CA THR A 228 -14.88 -15.13 1.91
C THR A 228 -14.63 -13.64 2.10
N ILE A 229 -13.38 -13.20 2.01
CA ILE A 229 -13.04 -11.77 1.96
C ILE A 229 -13.33 -11.26 0.55
N THR A 230 -14.22 -10.29 0.41
CA THR A 230 -14.71 -9.83 -0.90
C THR A 230 -14.02 -8.56 -1.39
N SER A 231 -13.52 -7.70 -0.49
CA SER A 231 -12.75 -6.51 -0.86
C SER A 231 -11.94 -5.93 0.32
N GLY A 232 -11.09 -4.95 0.01
CA GLY A 232 -10.31 -4.23 1.02
C GLY A 232 -9.07 -4.97 1.51
N ASN A 233 -8.53 -5.92 0.72
CA ASN A 233 -7.37 -6.72 1.09
C ASN A 233 -6.42 -6.95 -0.11
N PRO A 234 -5.09 -6.77 0.02
CA PRO A 234 -4.37 -6.21 1.18
C PRO A 234 -4.65 -4.71 1.36
N GLY A 235 -4.30 -4.15 2.53
CA GLY A 235 -4.55 -2.75 2.83
C GLY A 235 -3.44 -2.09 3.66
N ASN A 236 -3.43 -0.75 3.67
CA ASN A 236 -2.46 0.07 4.40
C ASN A 236 -3.17 1.15 5.22
N GLY A 237 -2.74 1.34 6.47
CA GLY A 237 -3.30 2.31 7.41
C GLY A 237 -4.73 2.00 7.80
N ASN A 238 -5.58 3.02 7.86
CA ASN A 238 -7.00 2.82 8.11
C ASN A 238 -7.68 2.22 6.87
N GLY A 239 -8.63 1.33 7.05
CA GLY A 239 -9.39 0.78 5.94
C GLY A 239 -10.62 0.01 6.36
N THR A 240 -11.29 -0.58 5.37
CA THR A 240 -12.49 -1.39 5.56
C THR A 240 -12.31 -2.70 4.83
N VAL A 241 -12.56 -3.81 5.52
CA VAL A 241 -12.59 -5.15 4.92
C VAL A 241 -14.03 -5.58 4.80
N ALA A 242 -14.45 -5.92 3.58
CA ALA A 242 -15.75 -6.52 3.33
C ALA A 242 -15.59 -8.04 3.17
N TYR A 243 -16.58 -8.78 3.65
CA TYR A 243 -16.60 -10.23 3.62
C TYR A 243 -18.01 -10.78 3.43
N SER A 244 -18.12 -12.05 3.07
CA SER A 244 -19.36 -12.80 3.02
C SER A 244 -19.26 -14.11 3.80
N VAL A 245 -20.39 -14.52 4.35
CA VAL A 245 -20.59 -15.74 5.13
C VAL A 245 -21.62 -16.59 4.39
N ALA A 246 -21.22 -17.79 3.97
CA ALA A 246 -22.12 -18.74 3.33
C ALA A 246 -23.18 -19.25 4.31
N ALA A 247 -24.32 -19.73 3.80
CA ALA A 247 -25.35 -20.34 4.64
C ALA A 247 -24.80 -21.57 5.41
N ASN A 248 -25.23 -21.74 6.65
CA ASN A 248 -24.97 -22.93 7.45
C ASN A 248 -26.15 -23.90 7.32
N THR A 249 -25.95 -25.00 6.62
CA THR A 249 -26.94 -26.08 6.47
C THR A 249 -26.76 -27.20 7.50
N GLY A 250 -25.71 -27.14 8.31
CA GLY A 250 -25.43 -28.13 9.35
C GLY A 250 -26.28 -27.91 10.60
N SER A 251 -26.54 -28.99 11.34
CA SER A 251 -27.34 -28.96 12.58
C SER A 251 -26.63 -28.35 13.80
N ALA A 252 -25.38 -27.90 13.65
CA ALA A 252 -24.59 -27.26 14.69
C ALA A 252 -24.21 -25.83 14.30
N ALA A 253 -24.19 -24.93 15.30
CA ALA A 253 -23.63 -23.60 15.13
C ALA A 253 -22.13 -23.69 14.86
N ARG A 254 -21.60 -22.73 14.11
CA ARG A 254 -20.18 -22.69 13.74
C ARG A 254 -19.57 -21.32 14.02
N THR A 255 -18.28 -21.31 14.31
CA THR A 255 -17.50 -20.10 14.58
C THR A 255 -16.27 -20.11 13.71
N GLY A 256 -15.93 -18.96 13.13
CA GLY A 256 -14.77 -18.76 12.27
C GLY A 256 -14.12 -17.40 12.53
N ILE A 257 -12.91 -17.21 12.02
CA ILE A 257 -12.09 -16.02 12.30
C ILE A 257 -11.50 -15.45 11.02
N ILE A 258 -11.59 -14.13 10.86
CA ILE A 258 -10.75 -13.37 9.92
C ILE A 258 -9.59 -12.77 10.72
N ASN A 259 -8.37 -13.18 10.41
CA ASN A 259 -7.14 -12.67 11.01
C ASN A 259 -6.58 -11.49 10.22
N VAL A 260 -6.39 -10.35 10.88
CA VAL A 260 -5.80 -9.13 10.32
C VAL A 260 -4.53 -8.79 11.10
N ALA A 261 -3.37 -9.14 10.53
CA ALA A 261 -2.05 -8.92 11.16
C ALA A 261 -1.97 -9.34 12.66
N GLY A 262 -2.59 -10.48 13.00
CA GLY A 262 -2.62 -11.03 14.36
C GLY A 262 -3.82 -10.61 15.22
N VAL A 263 -4.66 -9.69 14.76
CA VAL A 263 -5.93 -9.33 15.41
C VAL A 263 -7.07 -10.11 14.77
N GLY A 264 -7.81 -10.88 15.57
CA GLY A 264 -8.90 -11.73 15.10
C GLY A 264 -10.26 -11.02 15.12
N PHE A 265 -10.96 -11.03 13.99
CA PHE A 265 -12.38 -10.72 13.90
C PHE A 265 -13.20 -12.01 13.99
N THR A 266 -13.97 -12.18 15.05
CA THR A 266 -14.72 -13.43 15.30
C THR A 266 -16.10 -13.40 14.64
N ILE A 267 -16.44 -14.43 13.89
CA ILE A 267 -17.76 -14.61 13.28
C ILE A 267 -18.41 -15.85 13.89
N THR A 268 -19.59 -15.68 14.47
CA THR A 268 -20.44 -16.78 14.94
C THR A 268 -21.66 -16.90 14.04
N GLN A 269 -22.01 -18.12 13.63
CA GLN A 269 -23.16 -18.40 12.79
C GLN A 269 -24.02 -19.51 13.40
N ASP A 270 -25.33 -19.25 13.49
CA ASP A 270 -26.29 -20.22 14.03
C ASP A 270 -26.31 -21.53 13.24
N ALA A 271 -26.77 -22.60 13.89
CA ALA A 271 -27.06 -23.87 13.23
C ALA A 271 -28.13 -23.66 12.15
N GLY A 272 -28.01 -24.39 11.05
CA GLY A 272 -29.09 -24.56 10.08
C GLY A 272 -30.32 -25.14 10.79
N THR A 273 -31.39 -24.35 10.90
CA THR A 273 -32.66 -24.80 11.45
C THR A 273 -33.42 -25.58 10.40
N SER A 274 -33.15 -26.87 10.27
CA SER A 274 -34.10 -27.83 9.68
C SER A 274 -33.83 -29.23 10.21
N ALA A 275 -34.17 -29.48 11.48
CA ALA A 275 -34.66 -30.83 11.77
C ALA A 275 -35.88 -31.04 10.87
N CYS A 276 -35.87 -32.10 10.07
CA CYS A 276 -36.99 -32.44 9.20
C CYS A 276 -38.20 -32.73 10.09
N THR A 277 -39.23 -31.89 10.02
CA THR A 277 -40.47 -32.04 10.78
C THR A 277 -41.59 -32.40 9.84
N ILE A 278 -42.20 -33.56 10.06
CA ILE A 278 -43.36 -34.05 9.32
C ILE A 278 -44.50 -34.25 10.30
N THR A 279 -45.68 -33.73 9.99
CA THR A 279 -46.92 -34.00 10.75
C THR A 279 -48.04 -34.36 9.80
N LEU A 280 -48.88 -35.32 10.21
CA LEU A 280 -50.01 -35.80 9.43
C LEU A 280 -51.32 -35.31 10.05
N ASN A 281 -52.25 -34.84 9.21
CA ASN A 281 -53.58 -34.46 9.66
C ASN A 281 -54.67 -35.00 8.70
N PRO A 282 -55.53 -35.93 9.14
CA PRO A 282 -55.49 -36.63 10.43
C PRO A 282 -54.29 -37.61 10.54
N THR A 283 -54.07 -38.21 11.72
CA THR A 283 -53.03 -39.25 11.93
C THR A 283 -53.56 -40.68 11.78
N ASN A 284 -54.88 -40.86 11.71
CA ASN A 284 -55.52 -42.16 11.53
C ASN A 284 -56.89 -42.00 10.86
N MET A 285 -57.40 -43.11 10.32
CA MET A 285 -58.75 -43.19 9.78
C MET A 285 -59.35 -44.57 9.98
N LYS A 286 -60.68 -44.61 10.16
CA LYS A 286 -61.45 -45.84 10.29
C LYS A 286 -62.38 -46.05 9.09
N PHE A 287 -62.41 -47.27 8.55
CA PHE A 287 -63.26 -47.66 7.43
C PHE A 287 -64.23 -48.79 7.79
N PRO A 288 -65.45 -48.79 7.19
CA PRO A 288 -66.32 -49.96 7.23
C PRO A 288 -65.74 -51.13 6.43
N PRO A 289 -66.34 -52.34 6.52
CA PRO A 289 -65.83 -53.52 5.84
C PRO A 289 -65.75 -53.34 4.33
N SER A 290 -66.65 -52.56 3.72
CA SER A 290 -66.67 -52.26 2.28
C SER A 290 -65.42 -51.53 1.78
N GLY A 291 -64.63 -50.91 2.68
CA GLY A 291 -63.51 -50.05 2.29
C GLY A 291 -63.99 -48.71 1.70
N GLY A 292 -63.12 -48.04 0.96
CA GLY A 292 -63.40 -46.72 0.38
C GLY A 292 -62.12 -45.95 0.04
N SER A 293 -62.27 -44.67 -0.31
CA SER A 293 -61.14 -43.77 -0.54
C SER A 293 -61.00 -42.78 0.62
N GLY A 294 -59.77 -42.33 0.87
CA GLY A 294 -59.46 -41.31 1.87
C GLY A 294 -58.25 -40.47 1.48
N SER A 295 -58.00 -39.41 2.24
CA SER A 295 -56.80 -38.58 2.12
C SER A 295 -56.40 -38.01 3.47
N PHE A 296 -55.12 -37.65 3.61
CA PHE A 296 -54.62 -36.87 4.74
C PHE A 296 -53.58 -35.85 4.25
N ASP A 297 -53.45 -34.75 4.99
CA ASP A 297 -52.48 -33.71 4.72
C ASP A 297 -51.15 -33.99 5.40
N VAL A 298 -50.07 -33.64 4.69
CA VAL A 298 -48.69 -33.69 5.14
C VAL A 298 -48.20 -32.25 5.27
N THR A 299 -47.86 -31.83 6.49
CA THR A 299 -47.13 -30.57 6.72
C THR A 299 -45.67 -30.91 6.89
N SER A 300 -44.79 -30.32 6.05
CA SER A 300 -43.37 -30.64 6.05
C SER A 300 -42.50 -29.44 5.69
N ASN A 301 -41.30 -29.36 6.29
CA ASN A 301 -40.22 -28.44 5.89
C ASN A 301 -39.13 -29.14 5.06
N CYS A 302 -39.34 -30.40 4.68
CA CYS A 302 -38.38 -31.26 3.98
C CYS A 302 -39.08 -32.14 2.90
N PRO A 303 -38.34 -32.74 1.96
CA PRO A 303 -38.88 -33.77 1.08
C PRO A 303 -39.37 -35.00 1.85
N TRP A 304 -40.45 -35.61 1.39
CA TRP A 304 -41.05 -36.79 2.01
C TRP A 304 -41.53 -37.78 0.95
N THR A 305 -41.59 -39.05 1.33
CA THR A 305 -42.18 -40.17 0.57
C THR A 305 -43.22 -40.88 1.42
N ALA A 306 -44.30 -41.35 0.77
CA ALA A 306 -45.37 -42.13 1.37
C ALA A 306 -45.38 -43.54 0.78
N SER A 307 -45.41 -44.56 1.63
CA SER A 307 -45.40 -45.97 1.22
C SER A 307 -46.21 -46.84 2.17
N THR A 308 -46.69 -47.99 1.69
CA THR A 308 -47.36 -49.00 2.50
C THR A 308 -46.99 -50.38 1.99
N THR A 309 -46.95 -51.38 2.89
CA THR A 309 -46.76 -52.79 2.53
C THR A 309 -48.06 -53.60 2.64
N ASP A 310 -49.12 -52.99 3.16
CA ASP A 310 -50.44 -53.59 3.27
C ASP A 310 -51.09 -53.68 1.89
N SER A 311 -51.17 -54.88 1.32
CA SER A 311 -51.66 -55.11 -0.04
C SER A 311 -53.13 -54.69 -0.27
N TRP A 312 -53.88 -54.39 0.80
CA TRP A 312 -55.26 -53.93 0.76
C TRP A 312 -55.40 -52.40 0.88
N ILE A 313 -54.29 -51.66 1.02
CA ILE A 313 -54.20 -50.20 0.95
C ILE A 313 -53.41 -49.83 -0.31
N ALA A 314 -53.92 -48.92 -1.13
CA ALA A 314 -53.22 -48.39 -2.29
C ALA A 314 -53.11 -46.86 -2.22
N ILE A 315 -51.90 -46.31 -2.35
CA ILE A 315 -51.70 -44.86 -2.49
C ILE A 315 -52.06 -44.49 -3.93
N THR A 316 -53.08 -43.66 -4.09
CA THR A 316 -53.62 -43.27 -5.41
C THR A 316 -53.02 -41.96 -5.92
N SER A 317 -52.52 -41.09 -5.04
CA SER A 317 -51.72 -39.91 -5.39
C SER A 317 -50.89 -39.41 -4.20
N GLY A 318 -49.85 -38.63 -4.48
CA GLY A 318 -48.99 -38.06 -3.43
C GLY A 318 -48.02 -39.07 -2.80
N SER A 319 -47.44 -39.99 -3.57
CA SER A 319 -46.43 -40.93 -3.05
C SER A 319 -45.09 -40.27 -2.70
N SER A 320 -44.87 -39.02 -3.10
CA SER A 320 -43.73 -38.19 -2.69
C SER A 320 -44.07 -36.71 -2.83
N GLY A 321 -43.38 -35.86 -2.07
CA GLY A 321 -43.52 -34.40 -2.16
C GLY A 321 -42.38 -33.65 -1.48
N SER A 322 -42.40 -32.32 -1.60
CA SER A 322 -41.51 -31.40 -0.89
C SER A 322 -42.33 -30.24 -0.35
N GLY A 323 -42.17 -29.90 0.93
CA GLY A 323 -43.07 -28.95 1.59
C GLY A 323 -44.42 -29.59 1.91
N ASN A 324 -45.46 -28.78 2.08
CA ASN A 324 -46.80 -29.29 2.38
C ASN A 324 -47.42 -30.01 1.17
N GLY A 325 -48.23 -31.03 1.41
CA GLY A 325 -48.99 -31.73 0.37
C GLY A 325 -50.06 -32.65 0.93
N THR A 326 -50.69 -33.44 0.07
CA THR A 326 -51.78 -34.35 0.45
C THR A 326 -51.50 -35.74 -0.13
N VAL A 327 -51.70 -36.78 0.67
CA VAL A 327 -51.65 -38.18 0.22
C VAL A 327 -53.08 -38.69 0.10
N ALA A 328 -53.44 -39.19 -1.09
CA ALA A 328 -54.72 -39.87 -1.30
C ALA A 328 -54.50 -41.38 -1.41
N TYR A 329 -55.43 -42.15 -0.87
CA TYR A 329 -55.35 -43.61 -0.82
C TYR A 329 -56.73 -44.26 -0.98
N SER A 330 -56.74 -45.55 -1.30
CA SER A 330 -57.91 -46.41 -1.30
C SER A 330 -57.69 -47.64 -0.41
N VAL A 331 -58.78 -48.11 0.17
CA VAL A 331 -58.86 -49.25 1.09
C VAL A 331 -59.79 -50.27 0.45
N SER A 332 -59.28 -51.48 0.21
CA SER A 332 -60.06 -52.59 -0.35
C SER A 332 -61.05 -53.16 0.67
N ILE A 333 -62.04 -53.91 0.22
CA ILE A 333 -62.99 -54.60 1.10
C ILE A 333 -62.27 -55.56 2.07
N ASN A 334 -62.70 -55.58 3.33
CA ASN A 334 -62.32 -56.60 4.30
C ASN A 334 -63.41 -57.69 4.32
N THR A 335 -63.09 -58.87 3.80
CA THR A 335 -63.99 -60.03 3.77
C THR A 335 -63.82 -60.94 4.98
N THR A 336 -62.85 -60.65 5.85
CA THR A 336 -62.57 -61.47 7.03
C THR A 336 -63.45 -61.06 8.21
N ALA A 337 -63.71 -62.00 9.13
CA ALA A 337 -64.46 -61.73 10.35
C ALA A 337 -63.65 -60.94 11.42
N ASN A 338 -62.43 -60.49 11.09
CA ASN A 338 -61.55 -59.77 12.00
C ASN A 338 -61.31 -58.34 11.52
N THR A 339 -61.23 -57.40 12.46
CA THR A 339 -60.70 -56.06 12.19
C THR A 339 -59.27 -56.20 11.67
N ARG A 340 -58.90 -55.41 10.67
CA ARG A 340 -57.50 -55.30 10.21
C ARG A 340 -56.99 -53.87 10.34
N THR A 341 -55.70 -53.75 10.64
CA THR A 341 -55.00 -52.47 10.75
C THR A 341 -53.84 -52.47 9.78
N GLY A 342 -53.64 -51.36 9.08
CA GLY A 342 -52.55 -51.16 8.12
C GLY A 342 -51.99 -49.76 8.23
N ILE A 343 -50.80 -49.56 7.69
CA ILE A 343 -50.01 -48.33 7.91
C ILE A 343 -49.54 -47.76 6.58
N ILE A 344 -49.67 -46.45 6.41
CA ILE A 344 -48.94 -45.68 5.42
C ILE A 344 -47.81 -44.95 6.14
N HIS A 345 -46.57 -45.28 5.81
CA HIS A 345 -45.36 -44.64 6.33
C HIS A 345 -45.03 -43.40 5.53
N VAL A 346 -44.95 -42.25 6.18
CA VAL A 346 -44.52 -40.97 5.59
C VAL A 346 -43.20 -40.54 6.23
N SER A 347 -42.09 -41.00 5.64
CA SER A 347 -40.72 -40.64 6.05
C SER A 347 -40.49 -40.68 7.57
N GLY A 348 -40.97 -41.75 8.22
CA GLY A 348 -40.83 -42.00 9.66
C GLY A 348 -42.04 -41.66 10.52
N VAL A 349 -43.11 -41.08 9.94
CA VAL A 349 -44.39 -40.83 10.64
C VAL A 349 -45.47 -41.75 10.07
N ASP A 350 -46.24 -42.40 10.95
CA ASP A 350 -47.22 -43.40 10.56
C ASP A 350 -48.64 -42.82 10.51
N PHE A 351 -49.33 -43.07 9.39
CA PHE A 351 -50.77 -42.92 9.27
C PHE A 351 -51.46 -44.27 9.44
N ILE A 352 -52.30 -44.40 10.45
CA ILE A 352 -52.90 -45.70 10.82
C ILE A 352 -54.31 -45.83 10.24
N ILE A 353 -54.55 -46.90 9.48
CA ILE A 353 -55.86 -47.24 8.95
C ILE A 353 -56.40 -48.45 9.68
N THR A 354 -57.58 -48.33 10.27
CA THR A 354 -58.31 -49.47 10.88
C THR A 354 -59.57 -49.76 10.09
N GLN A 355 -59.78 -51.02 9.71
CA GLN A 355 -60.95 -51.44 8.94
C GLN A 355 -61.73 -52.52 9.68
N ASP A 356 -63.02 -52.26 9.86
CA ASP A 356 -63.94 -53.16 10.56
C ASP A 356 -64.04 -54.55 9.89
N PRO A 357 -64.37 -55.60 10.67
CA PRO A 357 -64.57 -56.95 10.16
C PRO A 357 -65.82 -57.05 9.28
N SER A 358 -65.79 -57.93 8.30
CA SER A 358 -67.02 -58.37 7.63
C SER A 358 -67.98 -58.97 8.65
N THR A 359 -69.08 -58.28 8.94
CA THR A 359 -70.21 -58.86 9.65
C THR A 359 -71.00 -59.65 8.63
N SER A 360 -70.82 -60.97 8.59
CA SER A 360 -71.54 -61.88 7.69
C SER A 360 -73.05 -61.87 7.95
N ALA A 361 -73.70 -60.85 7.39
CA ALA A 361 -75.11 -60.74 7.05
C ALA A 361 -75.19 -59.71 5.91
N CYS A 362 -75.86 -60.06 4.81
CA CYS A 362 -75.98 -59.29 3.57
C CYS A 362 -76.08 -57.77 3.84
N ALA A 363 -74.98 -57.05 3.61
CA ALA A 363 -74.88 -55.61 3.87
C ALA A 363 -75.04 -54.85 2.56
N VAL A 364 -76.09 -54.04 2.47
CA VAL A 364 -76.32 -53.11 1.36
C VAL A 364 -75.61 -51.80 1.69
N GLY A 365 -74.61 -51.41 0.90
CA GLY A 365 -73.87 -50.17 1.05
C GLY A 365 -74.22 -49.14 -0.02
N LEU A 366 -74.40 -47.87 0.38
CA LEU A 366 -74.54 -46.74 -0.54
C LEU A 366 -73.20 -46.01 -0.67
N SER A 367 -72.74 -45.74 -1.89
CA SER A 367 -71.56 -44.91 -2.13
C SER A 367 -71.82 -43.85 -3.20
N PRO A 368 -71.65 -42.55 -2.91
CA PRO A 368 -71.36 -41.97 -1.59
C PRO A 368 -72.59 -42.06 -0.65
N THR A 369 -72.37 -42.10 0.67
CA THR A 369 -73.47 -42.09 1.67
C THR A 369 -74.11 -40.71 1.86
N THR A 370 -73.46 -39.65 1.35
CA THR A 370 -73.93 -38.26 1.45
C THR A 370 -73.56 -37.48 0.19
N ARG A 371 -74.50 -36.65 -0.28
CA ARG A 371 -74.32 -35.74 -1.42
C ARG A 371 -74.96 -34.40 -1.07
N ASN A 372 -74.16 -33.34 -1.13
CA ASN A 372 -74.64 -31.99 -0.89
C ASN A 372 -75.03 -31.34 -2.23
N PHE A 373 -76.20 -30.71 -2.27
CA PHE A 373 -76.68 -29.94 -3.42
C PHE A 373 -76.86 -28.47 -3.04
N LEU A 374 -76.71 -27.58 -4.02
CA LEU A 374 -77.00 -26.16 -3.86
C LEU A 374 -78.52 -25.90 -3.79
N PRO A 375 -78.98 -24.76 -3.23
CA PRO A 375 -80.42 -24.46 -3.07
C PRO A 375 -81.24 -24.42 -4.37
N SER A 376 -80.59 -24.26 -5.53
CA SER A 376 -81.22 -24.31 -6.86
C SER A 376 -81.58 -25.72 -7.32
N GLY A 377 -81.23 -26.76 -6.55
CA GLY A 377 -81.41 -28.17 -6.91
C GLY A 377 -80.32 -28.71 -7.85
N GLY A 378 -80.32 -30.03 -8.06
CA GLY A 378 -79.41 -30.76 -8.95
C GLY A 378 -79.76 -32.25 -9.03
N THR A 379 -79.14 -32.99 -9.94
CA THR A 379 -79.30 -34.46 -10.07
C THR A 379 -78.08 -35.21 -9.56
N GLY A 380 -78.28 -36.45 -9.12
CA GLY A 380 -77.17 -37.28 -8.69
C GLY A 380 -77.39 -38.77 -8.71
N SER A 381 -76.27 -39.49 -8.77
CA SER A 381 -76.20 -40.94 -8.72
C SER A 381 -75.41 -41.40 -7.49
N PHE A 382 -75.81 -42.55 -6.96
CA PHE A 382 -75.08 -43.34 -5.97
C PHE A 382 -75.07 -44.79 -6.44
N ASN A 383 -74.06 -45.54 -6.01
CA ASN A 383 -73.99 -46.96 -6.26
C ASN A 383 -74.63 -47.71 -5.09
N VAL A 384 -75.49 -48.69 -5.41
CA VAL A 384 -75.97 -49.70 -4.47
C VAL A 384 -75.07 -50.91 -4.63
N ASN A 385 -74.21 -51.13 -3.65
CA ASN A 385 -73.34 -52.28 -3.64
C ASN A 385 -73.98 -53.35 -2.76
N VAL A 386 -74.39 -54.45 -3.38
CA VAL A 386 -74.83 -55.66 -2.70
C VAL A 386 -73.66 -56.62 -2.67
N GLY A 387 -73.12 -56.91 -1.49
CA GLY A 387 -72.16 -58.00 -1.35
C GLY A 387 -72.85 -59.32 -1.67
N SER A 388 -72.34 -60.07 -2.64
CA SER A 388 -72.72 -61.48 -2.79
C SER A 388 -72.16 -62.23 -1.57
N GLY A 389 -73.05 -62.93 -0.87
CA GLY A 389 -72.71 -63.74 0.30
C GLY A 389 -71.87 -64.95 -0.02
#